data_AF-A0AAU0YC03-F1
#
_entry.id   AF-A0AAU0YC03-F1
#
_cell.length_a   1.000
_cell.length_b   1.000
_cell.length_c   1.000
_cell.angle_alpha   90.00
_cell.angle_beta   90.00
_cell.angle_gamma   90.00
#
_symmetry.space_group_name_H-M   'P 1'
#
loop_
_entity.id
_entity.type
_entity.pdbx_description
1 polymer ?
#
loop_
_entity_poly.entity_id
_entity_poly.type
_entity_poly.pdbx_seq_one_letter_code
_entity_poly.pdbx_strand_id
1 'polypeptide(L)'
;MASIVPRRNEAGETLSYQVKWKDGGTRSDRWQSERFDDEDSAKVFRDAVDEAGQHWPPGWVKGKGYIDPAAADQLRYRFDRWAVESVENRTASKRYKQQRIRALEMYMIPTFGSCDIRSAEHSARQESARGSTRC
;
A
#
# COMPACT_ATOMS: atom_id res chain seq x y z
N MET A 1 -13.18 -7.30 -23.80
CA MET A 1 -11.90 -8.03 -23.80
C MET A 1 -10.80 -7.02 -23.60
N ALA A 2 -9.95 -7.23 -22.60
CA ALA A 2 -8.84 -6.33 -22.28
C ALA A 2 -7.62 -6.61 -23.16
N SER A 3 -6.93 -5.56 -23.60
CA SER A 3 -5.73 -5.67 -24.44
C SER A 3 -4.56 -4.87 -23.86
N ILE A 4 -3.35 -5.43 -23.98
CA ILE A 4 -2.11 -4.78 -23.55
C ILE A 4 -1.51 -4.07 -24.76
N VAL A 5 -1.32 -2.77 -24.63
CA VAL A 5 -0.72 -1.90 -25.64
C VAL A 5 0.64 -1.43 -25.13
N PRO A 6 1.77 -1.97 -25.63
CA PRO A 6 3.09 -1.45 -25.28
C PRO A 6 3.30 -0.08 -25.92
N ARG A 7 3.82 0.88 -25.14
CA ARG A 7 4.23 2.20 -25.62
C ARG A 7 5.75 2.21 -25.73
N ARG A 8 6.23 2.38 -26.95
CA ARG A 8 7.65 2.45 -27.29
C ARG A 8 8.10 3.89 -27.54
N ASN A 9 9.35 4.19 -27.20
CA ASN A 9 10.00 5.44 -27.61
C ASN A 9 10.41 5.39 -29.10
N GLU A 10 10.93 6.51 -29.61
CA GLU A 10 11.43 6.61 -30.99
C GLU A 10 12.61 5.66 -31.26
N ALA A 11 13.33 5.26 -30.21
CA ALA A 11 14.41 4.25 -30.25
C ALA A 11 13.90 2.79 -30.19
N GLY A 12 12.58 2.56 -30.09
CA GLY A 12 11.97 1.23 -30.08
C GLY A 12 11.95 0.53 -28.72
N GLU A 13 12.47 1.15 -27.65
CA GLU A 13 12.44 0.63 -26.29
C GLU A 13 11.04 0.78 -25.68
N THR A 14 10.54 -0.26 -25.01
CA THR A 14 9.26 -0.21 -24.32
C THR A 14 9.37 0.59 -23.04
N LEU A 15 8.69 1.73 -22.97
CA LEU A 15 8.68 2.63 -21.80
C LEU A 15 7.59 2.28 -20.80
N SER A 16 6.47 1.75 -21.27
CA SER A 16 5.31 1.40 -20.43
C SER A 16 4.34 0.50 -21.17
N TYR A 17 3.53 -0.22 -20.41
CA TYR A 17 2.45 -1.09 -20.89
C TYR A 17 1.11 -0.48 -20.49
N GLN A 18 0.19 -0.32 -21.43
CA GLN A 18 -1.15 0.21 -21.16
C GLN A 18 -2.20 -0.87 -21.39
N VAL A 19 -2.93 -1.25 -20.35
CA VAL A 19 -4.08 -2.15 -20.47
C VAL A 19 -5.31 -1.32 -20.85
N LYS A 20 -6.01 -1.69 -21.92
CA LYS A 20 -7.21 -1.02 -22.42
C LYS A 20 -8.37 -2.00 -22.53
N TRP A 21 -9.54 -1.60 -22.05
CA TRP A 21 -10.75 -2.42 -22.14
C TRP A 21 -12.00 -1.54 -22.23
N LYS A 22 -13.17 -2.17 -22.40
CA LYS A 22 -14.48 -1.52 -22.36
C LYS A 22 -15.21 -1.93 -21.08
N ASP A 23 -15.63 -0.96 -20.29
CA ASP A 23 -16.21 -1.17 -18.96
C ASP A 23 -17.61 -1.78 -19.04
N GLY A 24 -17.74 -3.08 -18.72
CA GLY A 24 -18.99 -3.85 -18.91
C GLY A 24 -19.05 -4.67 -20.20
N GLY A 25 -17.97 -4.65 -21.00
CA GLY A 25 -17.79 -5.58 -22.12
C GLY A 25 -18.72 -5.36 -23.32
N THR A 26 -19.62 -4.39 -23.27
CA THR A 26 -20.61 -4.10 -24.32
C THR A 26 -20.04 -3.12 -25.34
N ARG A 27 -20.58 -3.14 -26.56
CA ARG A 27 -20.10 -2.30 -27.68
C ARG A 27 -20.24 -0.80 -27.39
N SER A 28 -21.25 -0.40 -26.62
CA SER A 28 -21.59 0.97 -26.21
C SER A 28 -20.76 1.51 -25.04
N ASP A 29 -19.98 0.65 -24.39
CA ASP A 29 -19.36 1.01 -23.12
C ASP A 29 -18.15 1.92 -23.28
N ARG A 30 -17.86 2.66 -22.21
CA ARG A 30 -16.74 3.59 -22.18
C ARG A 30 -15.43 2.82 -22.18
N TRP A 31 -14.48 3.31 -22.96
CA TRP A 31 -13.12 2.83 -22.93
C TRP A 31 -12.46 3.23 -21.60
N GLN A 32 -11.85 2.25 -20.95
CA GLN A 32 -11.02 2.44 -19.78
C GLN A 32 -9.59 2.04 -20.10
N SER A 33 -8.65 2.62 -19.34
CA SER A 33 -7.25 2.26 -19.47
C SER A 33 -6.48 2.46 -18.19
N GLU A 34 -5.52 1.57 -17.97
CA GLU A 34 -4.55 1.61 -16.87
C GLU A 34 -3.13 1.47 -17.41
N ARG A 35 -2.17 2.18 -16.82
CA ARG A 35 -0.76 2.17 -17.23
C ARG A 35 0.08 1.44 -16.18
N PHE A 36 1.01 0.64 -16.66
CA PHE A 36 2.02 -0.10 -15.91
C PHE A 36 3.39 0.18 -16.51
N ASP A 37 4.43 0.13 -15.68
CA ASP A 37 5.82 0.24 -16.13
C ASP A 37 6.42 -1.14 -16.47
N ASP A 38 5.77 -2.22 -16.01
CA ASP A 38 6.20 -3.61 -16.19
C ASP A 38 5.15 -4.46 -16.93
N GLU A 39 5.61 -5.41 -17.75
CA GLU A 39 4.74 -6.23 -18.62
C GLU A 39 3.98 -7.30 -17.82
N ASP A 40 4.64 -7.92 -16.83
CA ASP A 40 4.05 -8.99 -16.04
C ASP A 40 2.94 -8.45 -15.14
N SER A 41 3.15 -7.25 -14.59
CA SER A 41 2.12 -6.49 -13.88
C SER A 41 0.90 -6.19 -14.76
N ALA A 42 1.11 -5.83 -16.04
CA ALA A 42 0.02 -5.58 -16.98
C ALA A 42 -0.75 -6.86 -17.36
N LYS A 43 -0.07 -8.01 -17.44
CA LYS A 43 -0.71 -9.33 -17.67
C LYS A 43 -1.61 -9.73 -16.50
N VAL A 44 -1.10 -9.63 -15.27
CA VAL A 44 -1.88 -9.94 -14.07
C VAL A 44 -3.14 -9.06 -13.99
N PHE A 45 -3.01 -7.76 -14.26
CA PHE A 45 -4.16 -6.86 -14.26
C PHE A 45 -5.16 -7.15 -15.38
N ARG A 46 -4.69 -7.49 -16.59
CA ARG A 46 -5.56 -7.91 -17.70
C ARG A 46 -6.40 -9.12 -17.29
N ASP A 47 -5.76 -10.14 -16.73
CA ASP A 47 -6.43 -11.38 -16.34
C ASP A 47 -7.47 -11.12 -15.23
N ALA A 48 -7.16 -10.24 -14.28
CA ALA A 48 -8.11 -9.80 -13.27
C ALA A 48 -9.31 -9.01 -13.82
N VAL A 49 -9.10 -8.17 -14.85
CA VAL A 49 -10.20 -7.46 -15.54
C VAL A 49 -11.08 -8.45 -16.31
N ASP A 50 -10.49 -9.48 -16.91
CA ASP A 50 -11.22 -10.52 -17.62
C ASP A 50 -12.04 -11.38 -16.62
N GLU A 51 -11.49 -11.74 -15.46
CA GLU A 51 -12.21 -12.42 -14.36
C GLU A 51 -13.34 -11.56 -13.77
N ALA A 52 -13.11 -10.24 -13.63
CA ALA A 52 -14.11 -9.29 -13.17
C ALA A 52 -15.19 -8.95 -14.22
N GLY A 53 -15.24 -9.67 -15.34
CA GLY A 53 -16.27 -9.47 -16.36
C GLY A 53 -16.13 -8.15 -17.13
N GLN A 54 -14.89 -7.70 -17.38
CA GLN A 54 -14.58 -6.42 -18.03
C GLN A 54 -14.89 -5.19 -17.19
N HIS A 55 -14.98 -5.35 -15.87
CA HIS A 55 -15.05 -4.26 -14.91
C HIS A 55 -13.72 -4.07 -14.19
N TRP A 56 -13.62 -2.99 -13.42
CA TRP A 56 -12.51 -2.80 -12.51
C TRP A 56 -12.47 -3.95 -11.49
N PRO A 57 -11.30 -4.58 -11.27
CA PRO A 57 -11.19 -5.63 -10.27
C PRO A 57 -11.57 -5.09 -8.88
N PRO A 58 -12.30 -5.87 -8.06
CA PRO A 58 -12.69 -5.43 -6.73
C PRO A 58 -11.46 -5.14 -5.86
N GLY A 59 -11.44 -3.97 -5.22
CA GLY A 59 -10.30 -3.51 -4.41
C GLY A 59 -9.15 -2.89 -5.20
N TRP A 60 -9.25 -2.83 -6.53
CA TRP A 60 -8.27 -2.12 -7.36
C TRP A 60 -8.55 -0.62 -7.39
N VAL A 61 -7.54 0.18 -7.04
CA VAL A 61 -7.60 1.64 -7.16
C VAL A 61 -6.67 2.10 -8.27
N LYS A 62 -7.22 2.86 -9.21
CA LYS A 62 -6.49 3.43 -10.35
C LYS A 62 -5.21 4.15 -9.89
N GLY A 63 -4.06 3.78 -10.47
CA GLY A 63 -2.74 4.31 -10.17
C GLY A 63 -2.15 3.90 -8.81
N LYS A 64 -2.86 3.08 -8.02
CA LYS A 64 -2.41 2.58 -6.72
C LYS A 64 -2.31 1.05 -6.66
N GLY A 65 -3.04 0.32 -7.51
CA GLY A 65 -3.08 -1.14 -7.52
C GLY A 65 -4.14 -1.72 -6.58
N TYR A 66 -4.00 -3.01 -6.25
CA TYR A 66 -4.79 -3.64 -5.19
C TYR A 66 -4.44 -3.00 -3.85
N ILE A 67 -5.39 -2.26 -3.29
CA ILE A 67 -5.31 -1.84 -1.90
C ILE A 67 -6.04 -2.92 -1.12
N ASP A 68 -5.31 -3.74 -0.36
CA ASP A 68 -5.94 -4.55 0.67
C ASP A 68 -6.40 -3.60 1.79
N PRO A 69 -7.72 -3.34 1.94
CA PRO A 69 -8.20 -2.48 3.00
C PRO A 69 -7.85 -3.06 4.37
N ALA A 70 -7.71 -4.39 4.51
CA ALA A 70 -7.32 -5.04 5.76
C ALA A 70 -5.84 -4.83 6.07
N ALA A 71 -4.95 -4.80 5.08
CA ALA A 71 -3.53 -4.48 5.29
C ALA A 71 -3.34 -3.02 5.71
N ALA A 72 -4.10 -2.09 5.12
CA ALA A 72 -4.13 -0.69 5.53
C ALA A 72 -4.67 -0.54 6.96
N ASP A 73 -5.71 -1.31 7.32
CA ASP A 73 -6.28 -1.31 8.66
C ASP A 73 -5.29 -1.90 9.68
N GLN A 74 -4.58 -2.99 9.38
CA GLN A 74 -3.57 -3.60 10.26
C GLN A 74 -2.40 -2.64 10.56
N LEU A 75 -1.88 -1.94 9.54
CA LEU A 75 -0.81 -0.96 9.74
C LEU A 75 -1.27 0.28 10.51
N ARG A 76 -2.57 0.63 10.44
CA ARG A 76 -3.16 1.73 11.20
C ARG A 76 -3.14 1.47 12.71
N TYR A 77 -3.24 0.20 13.12
CA TYR A 77 -3.18 -0.19 14.53
C TYR A 77 -1.77 -0.52 15.03
N ARG A 78 -0.76 -0.37 14.18
CA ARG A 78 0.63 -0.47 14.63
C ARG A 78 1.01 0.78 15.43
N PHE A 79 1.61 0.59 16.60
CA PHE A 79 1.85 1.65 17.56
C PHE A 79 2.69 2.81 17.00
N ASP A 80 3.69 2.53 16.17
CA ASP A 80 4.51 3.58 15.55
C ASP A 80 3.70 4.54 14.67
N ARG A 81 2.86 4.00 13.78
CA ARG A 81 2.01 4.78 12.87
C ARG A 81 0.93 5.53 13.64
N TRP A 82 0.26 4.84 14.56
CA TRP A 82 -0.77 5.43 15.39
C TRP A 82 -0.23 6.56 16.27
N ALA A 83 0.93 6.37 16.91
CA ALA A 83 1.49 7.37 17.82
C ALA A 83 1.91 8.65 17.08
N VAL A 84 2.50 8.53 15.88
CA VAL A 84 2.85 9.68 15.04
C VAL A 84 1.59 10.40 14.57
N GLU A 85 0.60 9.68 14.06
CA GLU A 85 -0.68 10.27 13.61
C GLU A 85 -1.42 10.97 14.76
N SER A 86 -1.40 10.38 15.96
CA SER A 86 -1.96 10.98 17.19
C SER A 86 -1.30 12.31 17.57
N VAL A 87 0.01 12.48 17.31
CA VAL A 87 0.70 13.77 17.53
C VAL A 87 0.37 14.77 16.43
N GLU A 88 0.28 14.32 15.18
CA GLU A 88 -0.07 15.18 14.04
C GLU A 88 -1.48 15.75 14.14
N ASN A 89 -2.44 14.98 14.67
CA ASN A 89 -3.82 15.42 14.85
C ASN A 89 -4.04 16.42 16.01
N ARG A 90 -3.01 16.71 16.80
CA ARG A 90 -3.14 17.68 17.91
C ARG A 90 -3.22 19.11 17.39
N THR A 91 -4.03 19.93 18.06
CA THR A 91 -4.00 21.39 17.97
C THR A 91 -2.81 21.94 18.74
N ALA A 92 -1.60 21.70 18.22
CA ALA A 92 -0.34 22.19 18.77
C ALA A 92 0.54 22.78 17.66
N SER A 93 1.56 23.56 18.05
CA SER A 93 2.47 24.17 17.08
C SER A 93 3.29 23.11 16.33
N LYS A 94 3.70 23.42 15.09
CA LYS A 94 4.54 22.52 14.28
C LYS A 94 5.82 22.10 14.99
N ARG A 95 6.47 23.04 15.69
CA ARG A 95 7.69 22.78 16.47
C ARG A 95 7.45 21.77 17.60
N TYR A 96 6.32 21.91 18.31
CA TYR A 96 5.94 20.98 19.36
C TYR A 96 5.71 19.57 18.81
N LYS A 97 4.99 19.45 17.69
CA LYS A 97 4.74 18.15 17.04
C LYS A 97 6.05 17.47 16.64
N GLN A 98 6.96 18.19 16.00
CA GLN A 98 8.27 17.68 15.61
C GLN A 98 9.10 17.18 16.81
N GLN A 99 9.10 17.92 17.91
CA GLN A 99 9.81 17.50 19.13
C GLN A 99 9.22 16.21 19.72
N ARG A 100 7.88 16.09 19.71
CA ARG A 100 7.19 14.90 20.22
C ARG A 100 7.40 13.69 19.32
N ILE A 101 7.37 13.86 18.00
CA ILE A 101 7.68 12.79 17.05
C ILE A 101 9.11 12.29 17.26
N ARG A 102 10.09 13.19 17.39
CA ARG A 102 11.48 12.78 17.70
C ARG A 102 11.60 11.99 19.00
N ALA A 103 10.86 12.39 20.04
CA ALA A 103 10.85 11.66 21.30
C ALA A 103 10.21 10.26 21.16
N LEU A 104 9.14 10.14 20.37
CA LEU A 104 8.54 8.84 20.05
C LEU A 104 9.54 7.94 19.31
N GLU A 105 10.18 8.47 18.27
CA GLU A 105 11.20 7.76 17.47
C GLU A 105 12.39 7.29 18.31
N MET A 106 12.83 8.10 19.27
CA MET A 106 14.00 7.79 20.09
C MET A 106 13.71 6.79 21.19
N TYR A 107 12.57 6.92 21.89
CA TYR A 107 12.34 6.19 23.13
C TYR A 107 11.25 5.13 23.05
N MET A 108 10.19 5.34 22.25
CA MET A 108 9.03 4.45 22.27
C MET A 108 8.99 3.51 21.07
N ILE A 109 9.31 4.00 19.87
CA ILE A 109 9.27 3.21 18.64
C ILE A 109 10.25 2.02 18.64
N PRO A 110 11.49 2.12 19.17
CA PRO A 110 12.41 0.98 19.15
C PRO A 110 11.90 -0.25 19.90
N THR A 111 11.10 -0.05 20.96
CA THR A 111 10.60 -1.12 21.81
C THR A 111 9.16 -1.50 21.47
N PHE A 112 8.30 -0.51 21.24
CA PHE A 112 6.86 -0.72 21.07
C PHE A 112 6.39 -0.51 19.64
N GLY A 113 7.25 -0.09 18.72
CA GLY A 113 6.85 0.32 17.38
C GLY A 113 6.18 -0.78 16.55
N SER A 114 6.46 -2.06 16.84
CA SER A 114 5.83 -3.20 16.17
C SER A 114 4.58 -3.74 16.89
N CYS A 115 4.24 -3.20 18.06
CA CYS A 115 3.08 -3.65 18.82
C CYS A 115 1.77 -3.20 18.15
N ASP A 116 0.75 -4.06 18.23
CA ASP A 116 -0.62 -3.72 17.88
C ASP A 116 -1.29 -3.03 19.08
N ILE A 117 -1.80 -1.81 18.88
CA ILE A 117 -2.47 -1.03 19.93
C ILE A 117 -3.79 -1.64 20.41
N ARG A 118 -4.39 -2.55 19.62
CA ARG A 118 -5.61 -3.27 20.00
C ARG A 118 -5.32 -4.49 20.87
N SER A 119 -4.10 -5.01 20.82
CA SER A 119 -3.71 -6.23 21.53
C SER A 119 -3.02 -5.88 22.85
N ALA A 120 -3.74 -6.04 23.96
CA ALA A 120 -3.20 -5.83 25.30
C ALA A 120 -2.09 -6.85 25.67
N GLU A 121 -1.94 -7.93 24.91
CA GLU A 121 -0.99 -9.02 25.18
C GLU A 121 0.38 -8.82 24.52
N HIS A 122 0.49 -7.95 23.51
CA HIS A 122 1.72 -7.76 22.73
C HIS A 122 2.81 -6.94 23.45
N SER A 123 2.48 -6.31 24.59
CA SER A 123 3.41 -5.43 25.31
C SER A 123 4.55 -6.15 26.04
N ALA A 124 4.60 -7.49 26.05
CA ALA A 124 5.48 -8.27 26.94
C ALA A 124 6.52 -9.19 26.26
N ARG A 125 6.64 -9.24 24.91
CA ARG A 125 7.45 -10.30 24.25
C ARG A 125 8.68 -9.86 23.46
N GLN A 126 9.24 -8.67 23.71
CA GLN A 126 10.52 -8.26 23.07
C GLN A 126 11.75 -8.20 23.99
N GLU A 127 11.64 -8.61 25.26
CA GLU A 127 12.83 -8.77 26.13
C GLU A 127 13.52 -10.14 25.98
N SER A 128 12.84 -11.16 25.44
CA SER A 128 13.37 -12.54 25.49
C SER A 128 14.34 -12.93 24.36
N ALA A 129 14.59 -12.07 23.35
CA ALA A 129 15.42 -12.42 22.19
C ALA A 129 16.86 -11.87 22.20
N ARG A 130 17.26 -11.11 23.24
CA ARG A 130 18.65 -10.60 23.39
C ARG A 130 19.39 -11.17 24.61
N GLY A 131 18.85 -12.20 25.25
CA GLY A 131 19.40 -12.81 26.46
C GLY A 131 19.74 -14.28 26.32
N SER A 132 20.37 -14.72 25.22
CA SER A 132 20.90 -16.08 25.11
C SER A 132 22.13 -16.17 24.20
N THR A 133 23.21 -15.54 24.65
CA THR A 133 24.56 -16.06 24.39
C THR A 133 25.37 -15.94 25.68
N ARG A 134 25.32 -16.99 26.51
CA ARG A 134 26.45 -17.34 27.39
C ARG A 134 27.19 -18.47 26.70
N CYS A 135 28.43 -18.20 26.31
CA CYS A 135 29.66 -18.75 26.88
C CYS A 135 30.83 -17.96 26.27
#